data_AF-A0A9D4CGM5-F1
#
_entry.id   AF-A0A9D4CGM5-F1
#
_cell.length_a   1.000
_cell.length_b   1.000
_cell.length_c   1.000
_cell.angle_alpha   90.00
_cell.angle_beta   90.00
_cell.angle_gamma   90.00
#
_symmetry.space_group_name_H-M   'P 1'
#
loop_
_entity.id
_entity.type
_entity.pdbx_description
1 polymer ?
#
loop_
_entity_poly.entity_id
_entity_poly.type
_entity_poly.pdbx_seq_one_letter_code
_entity_poly.pdbx_strand_id
1 'polypeptide(L)'
;MRRKCCKGGLDGCSNTAWLTVAISGRTNLSVAMTECPSAVTHFSESVELELIRNRYVREAELSRDIRQWLKSEDDPGISARNRIQIRLPLRRRLLRNLNLGQFPPPGMFVAGWPNQLLEAIISNIDAKTFLNDLCKKHSYNSRAFSRLVGETFFSELTLYDRRGQGTVTCDEFQSFIGTASEKLHMRLDKDRYFLNFIFT
;
A
#
# COMPACT_ATOMS: atom_id res chain seq x y z
N MET A 1 7.27 12.59 -13.53
CA MET A 1 6.88 11.16 -13.71
C MET A 1 5.43 11.10 -14.21
N ARG A 2 5.15 10.72 -15.46
CA ARG A 2 3.76 10.58 -15.95
C ARG A 2 3.12 9.38 -15.26
N ARG A 3 2.14 9.61 -14.37
CA ARG A 3 1.33 8.53 -13.78
C ARG A 3 0.52 7.88 -14.90
N LYS A 4 0.77 6.60 -15.16
CA LYS A 4 -0.04 5.80 -16.09
C LYS A 4 -1.30 5.39 -15.33
N CYS A 5 -2.40 6.11 -15.54
CA CYS A 5 -3.70 5.75 -14.99
C CYS A 5 -4.32 4.59 -15.78
N CYS A 6 -5.17 3.82 -15.12
CA CYS A 6 -5.98 2.78 -15.75
C CYS A 6 -6.84 3.40 -16.86
N LYS A 7 -6.85 2.81 -18.07
CA LYS A 7 -7.64 3.31 -19.20
C LYS A 7 -8.81 2.37 -19.49
N GLY A 8 -10.02 2.93 -19.62
CA GLY A 8 -11.18 2.22 -20.16
C GLY A 8 -11.91 1.28 -19.18
N GLY A 9 -11.69 1.42 -17.86
CA GLY A 9 -12.23 0.52 -16.84
C GLY A 9 -11.28 -0.62 -16.51
N LEU A 10 -11.36 -1.14 -15.29
CA LEU A 10 -10.52 -2.24 -14.79
C LEU A 10 -11.28 -3.56 -14.87
N ASP A 11 -10.70 -4.60 -15.46
CA ASP A 11 -11.28 -5.96 -15.43
C ASP A 11 -12.73 -6.02 -15.96
N GLY A 12 -13.03 -5.23 -17.00
CA GLY A 12 -14.37 -5.13 -17.58
C GLY A 12 -15.40 -4.43 -16.67
N CYS A 13 -14.96 -3.77 -15.61
CA CYS A 13 -15.81 -2.97 -14.75
C CYS A 13 -16.20 -1.64 -15.41
N SER A 14 -17.44 -1.21 -15.16
CA SER A 14 -17.98 0.02 -15.74
C SER A 14 -17.66 1.23 -14.89
N ASN A 15 -16.96 2.22 -15.46
CA ASN A 15 -16.73 3.52 -14.82
C ASN A 15 -18.03 4.22 -14.38
N THR A 16 -19.16 3.92 -15.02
CA THR A 16 -20.47 4.47 -14.66
C THR A 16 -20.91 4.03 -13.26
N ALA A 17 -20.50 2.85 -12.80
CA ALA A 17 -20.88 2.33 -11.48
C ALA A 17 -20.36 3.23 -10.34
N TRP A 18 -19.09 3.62 -10.41
CA TRP A 18 -18.49 4.53 -9.43
C TRP A 18 -19.09 5.94 -9.49
N LEU A 19 -19.43 6.41 -10.69
CA LEU A 19 -20.15 7.68 -10.84
C LEU A 19 -21.54 7.63 -10.20
N THR A 20 -22.31 6.54 -10.40
CA THR A 20 -23.62 6.36 -9.75
C THR A 20 -23.50 6.41 -8.23
N VAL A 21 -22.50 5.71 -7.66
CA VAL A 21 -22.25 5.74 -6.22
C VAL A 21 -21.84 7.13 -5.74
N ALA A 22 -20.98 7.83 -6.49
CA ALA A 22 -20.55 9.17 -6.15
C ALA A 22 -21.69 10.19 -6.16
N ILE A 23 -22.61 10.09 -7.13
CA ILE A 23 -23.78 10.95 -7.26
C ILE A 23 -24.80 10.68 -6.15
N SER A 24 -24.86 9.44 -5.63
CA SER A 24 -25.82 9.06 -4.58
C SER A 24 -25.67 9.87 -3.27
N GLY A 25 -24.48 10.44 -3.01
CA GLY A 25 -24.18 11.18 -1.78
C GLY A 25 -24.19 10.33 -0.50
N ARG A 26 -24.29 9.00 -0.61
CA ARG A 26 -24.37 8.06 0.53
C ARG A 26 -23.01 7.58 1.04
N THR A 27 -21.93 7.98 0.36
CA THR A 27 -20.56 7.58 0.67
C THR A 27 -19.65 8.80 0.63
N ASN A 28 -18.41 8.64 1.09
CA ASN A 28 -17.39 9.70 1.00
C ASN A 28 -16.78 9.82 -0.40
N LEU A 29 -17.20 9.01 -1.36
CA LEU A 29 -16.75 9.12 -2.74
C LEU A 29 -17.49 10.28 -3.42
N SER A 30 -16.77 11.32 -3.82
CA SER A 30 -17.31 12.42 -4.62
C SER A 30 -17.02 12.23 -6.11
N VAL A 31 -17.75 12.93 -6.97
CA VAL A 31 -17.56 12.86 -8.44
C VAL A 31 -16.13 13.27 -8.81
N ALA A 32 -15.58 14.32 -8.18
CA ALA A 32 -14.19 14.75 -8.39
C ALA A 32 -13.17 13.66 -8.03
N MET A 33 -13.49 12.81 -7.04
CA MET A 33 -12.64 11.70 -6.64
C MET A 33 -12.75 10.48 -7.56
N THR A 34 -13.68 10.44 -8.51
CA THR A 34 -13.72 9.33 -9.48
C THR A 34 -12.56 9.38 -10.49
N GLU A 35 -11.95 10.56 -10.69
CA GLU A 35 -10.85 10.74 -11.64
C GLU A 35 -9.46 10.65 -10.98
N CYS A 36 -9.33 11.04 -9.71
CA CYS A 36 -8.07 10.94 -8.96
C CYS A 36 -8.30 10.63 -7.46
N PRO A 37 -8.79 9.42 -7.13
CA PRO A 37 -9.18 9.10 -5.76
C PRO A 37 -8.00 8.85 -4.81
N SER A 38 -8.21 9.15 -3.54
CA SER A 38 -7.60 8.34 -2.47
C SER A 38 -8.12 6.91 -2.60
N ALA A 39 -7.22 5.95 -2.80
CA ALA A 39 -7.59 4.53 -2.94
C ALA A 39 -8.40 4.03 -1.73
N VAL A 40 -8.12 4.56 -0.53
CA VAL A 40 -8.85 4.22 0.71
C VAL A 40 -10.31 4.63 0.62
N THR A 41 -10.60 5.84 0.12
CA THR A 41 -11.98 6.32 -0.03
C THR A 41 -12.70 5.58 -1.14
N HIS A 42 -12.02 5.37 -2.27
CA HIS A 42 -12.62 4.83 -3.49
C HIS A 42 -12.94 3.33 -3.40
N PHE A 43 -12.17 2.58 -2.63
CA PHE A 43 -12.41 1.15 -2.40
C PHE A 43 -12.98 0.85 -1.00
N SER A 44 -13.56 1.87 -0.35
CA SER A 44 -14.11 1.74 1.00
C SER A 44 -15.28 0.75 1.08
N GLU A 45 -15.58 0.28 2.29
CA GLU A 45 -16.70 -0.64 2.53
C GLU A 45 -18.06 0.00 2.20
N SER A 46 -18.24 1.29 2.48
CA SER A 46 -19.47 2.00 2.13
C SER A 46 -19.68 2.08 0.61
N VAL A 47 -18.62 2.27 -0.18
CA VAL A 47 -18.68 2.22 -1.64
C VAL A 47 -19.06 0.81 -2.12
N GLU A 48 -18.45 -0.23 -1.57
CA GLU A 48 -18.81 -1.61 -1.91
C GLU A 48 -20.30 -1.90 -1.65
N LEU A 49 -20.81 -1.53 -0.47
CA LEU A 49 -22.21 -1.75 -0.12
C LEU A 49 -23.16 -1.02 -1.06
N GLU A 50 -22.82 0.21 -1.46
CA GLU A 50 -23.63 0.97 -2.42
C GLU A 50 -23.53 0.40 -3.85
N LEU A 51 -22.37 -0.13 -4.26
CA LEU A 51 -22.22 -0.86 -5.53
C LEU A 51 -23.12 -2.11 -5.55
N ILE A 52 -23.16 -2.88 -4.45
CA ILE A 52 -24.06 -4.04 -4.30
C ILE A 52 -25.53 -3.62 -4.40
N ARG A 53 -25.93 -2.55 -3.70
CA ARG A 53 -27.29 -2.01 -3.76
C ARG A 53 -27.72 -1.63 -5.16
N ASN A 54 -26.80 -1.10 -5.96
CA ASN A 54 -27.02 -0.73 -7.35
C ASN A 54 -26.75 -1.88 -8.35
N ARG A 55 -26.58 -3.11 -7.86
CA ARG A 55 -26.36 -4.35 -8.66
C ARG A 55 -25.05 -4.36 -9.47
N TYR A 56 -24.08 -3.53 -9.12
CA TYR A 56 -22.72 -3.52 -9.69
C TYR A 56 -21.82 -4.52 -8.96
N VAL A 57 -22.08 -5.82 -9.15
CA VAL A 57 -21.42 -6.90 -8.39
C VAL A 57 -19.93 -6.99 -8.68
N ARG A 58 -19.51 -6.86 -9.95
CA ARG A 58 -18.09 -6.98 -10.33
C ARG A 58 -17.25 -5.87 -9.70
N GLU A 59 -17.78 -4.66 -9.73
CA GLU A 59 -17.19 -3.47 -9.15
C GLU A 59 -17.10 -3.58 -7.62
N ALA A 60 -18.15 -4.10 -6.98
CA ALA A 60 -18.16 -4.36 -5.55
C ALA A 60 -17.08 -5.38 -5.16
N GLU A 61 -16.96 -6.48 -5.90
CA GLU A 61 -15.91 -7.46 -5.64
C GLU A 61 -14.50 -6.90 -5.89
N LEU A 62 -14.30 -6.10 -6.95
CA LEU A 62 -13.03 -5.41 -7.19
C LEU A 62 -12.69 -4.47 -6.02
N SER A 63 -13.68 -3.71 -5.55
CA SER A 63 -13.53 -2.83 -4.40
C SER A 63 -13.16 -3.61 -3.14
N ARG A 64 -13.80 -4.75 -2.90
CA ARG A 64 -13.48 -5.66 -1.79
C ARG A 64 -12.06 -6.19 -1.90
N ASP A 65 -11.67 -6.72 -3.05
CA ASP A 65 -10.36 -7.34 -3.26
C ASP A 65 -9.22 -6.34 -3.04
N ILE A 66 -9.36 -5.11 -3.54
CA ILE A 66 -8.38 -4.04 -3.33
C ILE A 66 -8.35 -3.61 -1.86
N ARG A 67 -9.51 -3.40 -1.22
CA ARG A 67 -9.58 -3.02 0.20
C ARG A 67 -8.92 -4.07 1.10
N GLN A 68 -9.24 -5.33 0.88
CA GLN A 68 -8.69 -6.45 1.65
C GLN A 68 -7.18 -6.57 1.44
N TRP A 69 -6.70 -6.42 0.19
CA TRP A 69 -5.27 -6.37 -0.06
C TRP A 69 -4.58 -5.21 0.67
N LEU A 70 -5.10 -3.97 0.58
CA LEU A 70 -4.57 -2.82 1.34
C LEU A 70 -4.56 -3.08 2.85
N LYS A 71 -5.64 -3.64 3.39
CA LYS A 71 -5.75 -4.05 4.80
C LYS A 71 -4.64 -5.03 5.19
N SER A 72 -4.36 -6.01 4.33
CA SER A 72 -3.29 -6.99 4.59
C SER A 72 -1.89 -6.37 4.61
N GLU A 73 -1.73 -5.22 3.95
CA GLU A 73 -0.46 -4.52 3.82
C GLU A 73 -0.19 -3.54 4.97
N ASP A 74 -1.24 -2.93 5.53
CA ASP A 74 -1.11 -1.84 6.50
C ASP A 74 -1.54 -2.22 7.94
N ASP A 75 -2.63 -2.99 8.08
CA ASP A 75 -3.24 -3.23 9.39
C ASP A 75 -2.37 -4.11 10.31
N PRO A 76 -2.16 -3.68 11.56
CA PRO A 76 -1.54 -4.51 12.59
C PRO A 76 -2.49 -5.62 13.08
N GLY A 77 -1.96 -6.59 13.83
CA GLY A 77 -2.79 -7.59 14.53
C GLY A 77 -3.36 -8.73 13.68
N ILE A 78 -3.16 -8.74 12.36
CA ILE A 78 -3.54 -9.86 11.49
C ILE A 78 -2.46 -10.95 11.57
N SER A 79 -2.85 -12.21 11.79
CA SER A 79 -1.91 -13.35 11.80
C SER A 79 -1.32 -13.61 10.40
N ALA A 80 -0.12 -14.18 10.33
CA ALA A 80 0.58 -14.45 9.06
C ALA A 80 -0.31 -15.25 8.07
N ARG A 81 -0.93 -16.34 8.56
CA ARG A 81 -1.84 -17.18 7.78
C ARG A 81 -3.04 -16.39 7.24
N ASN A 82 -3.73 -15.64 8.11
CA ASN A 82 -4.91 -14.88 7.69
C ASN A 82 -4.52 -13.79 6.68
N ARG A 83 -3.36 -13.15 6.88
CA ARG A 83 -2.85 -12.11 5.99
C ARG A 83 -2.63 -12.63 4.58
N ILE A 84 -2.10 -13.84 4.42
CA ILE A 84 -1.97 -14.48 3.10
C ILE A 84 -3.33 -14.76 2.50
N GLN A 85 -4.25 -15.35 3.27
CA GLN A 85 -5.61 -15.63 2.78
C GLN A 85 -6.32 -14.37 2.27
N ILE A 86 -6.11 -13.23 2.92
CA ILE A 86 -6.65 -11.92 2.52
C ILE A 86 -6.03 -11.42 1.19
N ARG A 87 -4.78 -11.75 0.87
CA ARG A 87 -4.11 -11.34 -0.38
C ARG A 87 -4.53 -12.15 -1.61
N LEU A 88 -4.84 -13.44 -1.42
CA LEU A 88 -5.08 -14.37 -2.53
C LEU A 88 -6.26 -14.03 -3.47
N PRO A 89 -7.38 -13.42 -3.01
CA PRO A 89 -8.48 -13.02 -3.90
C PRO A 89 -8.03 -12.07 -5.01
N LEU A 90 -7.32 -10.99 -4.67
CA LEU A 90 -6.82 -10.03 -5.65
C LEU A 90 -5.86 -10.69 -6.64
N ARG A 91 -4.94 -11.53 -6.15
CA ARG A 91 -4.04 -12.32 -7.00
C ARG A 91 -4.81 -13.17 -8.02
N ARG A 92 -5.83 -13.91 -7.55
CA ARG A 92 -6.67 -14.76 -8.41
C ARG A 92 -7.42 -13.94 -9.45
N ARG A 93 -7.91 -12.75 -9.10
CA ARG A 93 -8.55 -11.82 -10.04
C ARG A 93 -7.57 -11.37 -11.13
N LEU A 94 -6.39 -10.86 -10.74
CA LEU A 94 -5.40 -10.33 -11.67
C LEU A 94 -4.87 -11.39 -12.66
N LEU A 95 -4.74 -12.64 -12.21
CA LEU A 95 -4.30 -13.75 -13.06
C LEU A 95 -5.38 -14.30 -13.99
N ARG A 96 -6.68 -14.03 -13.72
CA ARG A 96 -7.80 -14.64 -14.47
C ARG A 96 -7.74 -14.35 -15.97
N ASN A 97 -7.31 -13.14 -16.34
CA ASN A 97 -7.29 -12.69 -17.73
C ASN A 97 -5.86 -12.63 -18.32
N LEU A 98 -4.87 -13.17 -17.59
CA LEU A 98 -3.48 -13.14 -18.04
C LEU A 98 -3.15 -14.41 -18.82
N ASN A 99 -2.97 -14.27 -20.13
CA ASN A 99 -2.48 -15.36 -20.96
C ASN A 99 -0.94 -15.39 -20.93
N LEU A 100 -0.38 -16.23 -20.06
CA LEU A 100 1.07 -16.38 -19.90
C LEU A 100 1.77 -17.00 -21.12
N GLY A 101 1.01 -17.68 -22.00
CA GLY A 101 1.53 -18.26 -23.24
C GLY A 101 1.39 -17.34 -24.45
N GLN A 102 0.90 -16.11 -24.27
CA GLN A 102 0.68 -15.19 -25.37
C GLN A 102 2.00 -14.65 -25.94
N PHE A 103 2.17 -14.81 -27.25
CA PHE A 103 3.21 -14.12 -28.01
C PHE A 103 2.56 -13.33 -29.17
N PRO A 104 2.87 -12.04 -29.36
CA PRO A 104 3.77 -11.22 -28.55
C PRO A 104 3.22 -10.99 -27.12
N PRO A 105 4.08 -10.69 -26.14
CA PRO A 105 3.66 -10.45 -24.77
C PRO A 105 2.63 -9.32 -24.69
N PRO A 106 1.81 -9.28 -23.62
CA PRO A 106 0.80 -8.24 -23.45
C PRO A 106 1.42 -6.84 -23.56
N GLY A 107 0.66 -5.92 -24.15
CA GLY A 107 1.09 -4.54 -24.31
C GLY A 107 1.17 -3.77 -22.99
N MET A 108 1.08 -2.44 -23.06
CA MET A 108 1.16 -1.60 -21.86
C MET A 108 0.04 -1.83 -20.83
N PHE A 109 -1.08 -2.42 -21.25
CA PHE A 109 -2.24 -2.69 -20.41
C PHE A 109 -2.73 -4.13 -20.58
N VAL A 110 -3.13 -4.75 -19.47
CA VAL A 110 -3.76 -6.07 -19.43
C VAL A 110 -5.10 -5.92 -18.72
N ALA A 111 -6.21 -6.16 -19.43
CA ALA A 111 -7.56 -5.98 -18.90
C ALA A 111 -7.77 -4.61 -18.20
N GLY A 112 -7.23 -3.54 -18.78
CA GLY A 112 -7.32 -2.17 -18.24
C GLY A 112 -6.29 -1.82 -17.17
N TRP A 113 -5.58 -2.80 -16.61
CA TRP A 113 -4.49 -2.59 -15.65
C TRP A 113 -3.20 -2.20 -16.37
N PRO A 114 -2.47 -1.16 -15.93
CA PRO A 114 -1.11 -0.95 -16.38
C PRO A 114 -0.26 -2.18 -16.08
N ASN A 115 0.47 -2.72 -17.07
CA ASN A 115 1.20 -3.99 -16.90
C ASN A 115 2.16 -3.95 -15.71
N GLN A 116 2.90 -2.85 -15.54
CA GLN A 116 3.81 -2.64 -14.40
C GLN A 116 3.11 -2.69 -13.05
N LEU A 117 1.87 -2.18 -12.95
CA LEU A 117 1.10 -2.22 -11.70
C LEU A 117 0.64 -3.65 -11.40
N LEU A 118 0.14 -4.35 -12.41
CA LEU A 118 -0.30 -5.74 -12.30
C LEU A 118 0.86 -6.64 -11.86
N GLU A 119 2.02 -6.55 -12.52
CA GLU A 119 3.23 -7.30 -12.19
C GLU A 119 3.71 -7.00 -10.77
N ALA A 120 3.70 -5.72 -10.37
CA ALA A 120 4.13 -5.32 -9.03
C ALA A 120 3.23 -5.90 -7.92
N ILE A 121 1.91 -5.88 -8.12
CA ILE A 121 0.96 -6.43 -7.14
C ILE A 121 1.12 -7.95 -7.05
N ILE A 122 1.16 -8.65 -8.19
CA ILE A 122 1.30 -10.12 -8.20
C ILE A 122 2.64 -10.53 -7.57
N SER A 123 3.74 -9.91 -7.98
CA SER A 123 5.08 -10.22 -7.44
C SER A 123 5.15 -9.96 -5.93
N ASN A 124 4.51 -8.89 -5.44
CA ASN A 124 4.44 -8.61 -4.02
C ASN A 124 3.70 -9.71 -3.24
N ILE A 125 2.54 -10.14 -3.73
CA ILE A 125 1.75 -11.20 -3.10
C ILE A 125 2.52 -12.52 -3.12
N ASP A 126 3.14 -12.85 -4.25
CA ASP A 126 3.86 -14.10 -4.44
C ASP A 126 5.11 -14.16 -3.56
N ALA A 127 5.92 -13.10 -3.55
CA ALA A 127 7.09 -13.02 -2.67
C ALA A 127 6.74 -13.23 -1.20
N LYS A 128 5.66 -12.60 -0.71
CA LYS A 128 5.24 -12.76 0.69
C LYS A 128 4.66 -14.13 1.00
N THR A 129 4.01 -14.76 0.03
CA THR A 129 3.51 -16.13 0.15
C THR A 129 4.69 -17.10 0.25
N PHE A 130 5.67 -16.98 -0.66
CA PHE A 130 6.89 -17.79 -0.63
C PHE A 130 7.69 -17.59 0.67
N LEU A 131 7.91 -16.35 1.10
CA LEU A 131 8.64 -16.06 2.34
C LEU A 131 7.95 -16.64 3.56
N ASN A 132 6.61 -16.65 3.59
CA ASN A 132 5.89 -17.31 4.66
C ASN A 132 6.07 -18.82 4.68
N ASP A 133 6.15 -19.46 3.52
CA ASP A 133 6.37 -20.90 3.45
C ASP A 133 7.82 -21.27 3.80
N LEU A 134 8.78 -20.38 3.55
CA LEU A 134 10.19 -20.57 3.92
C LEU A 134 10.47 -20.29 5.41
N CYS A 135 9.71 -19.39 6.05
CA CYS A 135 9.89 -19.09 7.46
C CYS A 135 9.38 -20.24 8.35
N LYS A 136 10.16 -20.59 9.39
CA LYS A 136 9.78 -21.61 10.38
C LYS A 136 8.38 -21.32 10.94
N LYS A 137 7.52 -22.35 10.95
CA LYS A 137 6.13 -22.27 11.47
C LYS A 137 5.24 -21.24 10.76
N HIS A 138 5.51 -20.88 9.50
CA HIS A 138 4.70 -19.92 8.75
C HIS A 138 4.53 -18.58 9.47
N SER A 139 5.65 -18.06 10.00
CA SER A 139 5.67 -16.89 10.87
C SER A 139 5.94 -15.57 10.13
N TYR A 140 6.11 -15.59 8.80
CA TYR A 140 6.41 -14.37 8.05
C TYR A 140 5.20 -13.47 8.00
N ASN A 141 5.20 -12.45 8.85
CA ASN A 141 4.09 -11.53 9.00
C ASN A 141 4.49 -10.09 8.70
N SER A 142 5.27 -9.89 7.63
CA SER A 142 5.69 -8.56 7.25
C SER A 142 4.52 -7.78 6.63
N ARG A 143 4.36 -6.55 7.11
CA ARG A 143 3.54 -5.51 6.47
C ARG A 143 4.30 -4.96 5.25
N ALA A 144 3.65 -4.17 4.41
CA ALA A 144 4.46 -3.27 3.57
C ALA A 144 5.35 -2.45 4.50
N PHE A 145 6.57 -2.11 4.07
CA PHE A 145 7.27 -0.97 4.67
C PHE A 145 6.35 0.21 4.38
N SER A 146 5.49 0.54 5.35
CA SER A 146 4.32 1.34 5.02
C SER A 146 4.81 2.69 4.56
N ARG A 147 4.04 3.28 3.65
CA ARG A 147 4.19 4.68 3.29
C ARG A 147 4.31 5.52 4.57
N LEU A 148 3.57 5.17 5.63
CA LEU A 148 3.63 5.81 6.94
C LEU A 148 5.00 5.69 7.63
N VAL A 149 5.66 4.53 7.72
CA VAL A 149 6.96 4.46 8.42
C VAL A 149 8.03 5.25 7.66
N GLY A 150 8.05 5.15 6.33
CA GLY A 150 8.96 5.94 5.50
C GLY A 150 8.63 7.43 5.54
N GLU A 151 7.37 7.81 5.34
CA GLU A 151 6.90 9.20 5.39
C GLU A 151 7.08 9.80 6.76
N THR A 152 6.74 9.09 7.85
CA THR A 152 7.00 9.54 9.23
C THR A 152 8.49 9.73 9.45
N PHE A 153 9.33 8.79 9.02
CA PHE A 153 10.78 8.95 9.12
C PHE A 153 11.27 10.19 8.36
N PHE A 154 10.86 10.39 7.12
CA PHE A 154 11.26 11.58 6.35
C PHE A 154 10.61 12.87 6.89
N SER A 155 9.39 12.83 7.42
CA SER A 155 8.73 13.96 8.08
C SER A 155 9.45 14.34 9.38
N GLU A 156 9.85 13.37 10.20
CA GLU A 156 10.68 13.62 11.38
C GLU A 156 12.03 14.23 10.98
N LEU A 157 12.63 13.78 9.88
CA LEU A 157 13.84 14.40 9.35
C LEU A 157 13.62 15.85 8.92
N THR A 158 12.47 16.20 8.35
CA THR A 158 12.15 17.62 8.07
C THR A 158 11.96 18.46 9.34
N LEU A 159 11.60 17.88 10.49
CA LEU A 159 11.55 18.61 11.77
C LEU A 159 12.95 18.96 12.29
N TYR A 160 13.99 18.23 11.86
CA TYR A 160 15.38 18.54 12.19
C TYR A 160 16.00 19.60 11.27
N ASP A 161 15.31 20.00 10.20
CA ASP A 161 15.71 21.12 9.35
C ASP A 161 15.57 22.45 10.11
N ARG A 162 16.70 22.94 10.63
CA ARG A 162 16.78 24.24 11.33
C ARG A 162 16.45 25.43 10.43
N ARG A 163 16.48 25.28 9.11
CA ARG A 163 16.19 26.35 8.15
C ARG A 163 14.69 26.51 7.88
N GLY A 164 13.88 25.52 8.26
CA GLY A 164 12.43 25.53 8.05
C GLY A 164 12.03 25.51 6.57
N GLN A 165 12.91 25.06 5.67
CA GLN A 165 12.62 24.98 4.23
C GLN A 165 11.87 23.69 3.86
N GLY A 166 11.87 22.70 4.76
CA GLY A 166 11.15 21.44 4.57
C GLY A 166 11.83 20.50 3.56
N THR A 167 13.05 20.83 3.13
CA THR A 167 13.86 20.04 2.21
C THR A 167 15.29 19.98 2.70
N VAL A 168 15.82 18.77 2.85
CA VAL A 168 17.18 18.51 3.34
C VAL A 168 18.07 18.15 2.15
N THR A 169 19.26 18.75 2.05
CA THR A 169 20.24 18.37 1.02
C THR A 169 20.87 17.00 1.33
N CYS A 170 21.46 16.32 0.34
CA CYS A 170 22.04 14.99 0.55
C CYS A 170 23.17 14.97 1.60
N ASP A 171 23.98 16.03 1.67
CA ASP A 171 25.08 16.13 2.63
C ASP A 171 24.56 16.35 4.06
N GLU A 172 23.53 17.17 4.20
CA GLU A 172 22.85 17.40 5.48
C GLU A 172 22.11 16.14 5.94
N PHE A 173 21.51 15.39 5.01
CA PHE A 173 20.81 14.15 5.28
C PHE A 173 21.72 13.14 5.99
N GLN A 174 22.97 12.97 5.53
CA GLN A 174 23.93 12.08 6.18
C GLN A 174 24.21 12.49 7.63
N SER A 175 24.41 13.80 7.87
CA SER A 175 24.65 14.34 9.21
C SER A 175 23.45 14.16 10.14
N PHE A 176 22.23 14.32 9.61
CA PHE A 176 20.99 14.11 10.37
C PHE A 176 20.76 12.64 10.72
N ILE A 177 21.01 11.71 9.79
CA ILE A 177 20.93 10.28 10.06
C ILE A 177 21.95 9.87 11.15
N GLY A 178 23.19 10.38 11.07
CA GLY A 178 24.20 10.16 12.10
C GLY A 178 23.71 10.61 13.48
N THR A 179 23.19 11.84 13.56
CA THR A 179 22.66 12.41 14.81
C THR A 179 21.45 11.63 15.35
N ALA A 180 20.54 11.19 14.48
CA ALA A 180 19.37 10.40 14.87
C ALA A 180 19.79 9.01 15.38
N SER A 181 20.76 8.37 14.72
CA SER A 181 21.33 7.09 15.13
C SER A 181 22.01 7.18 16.49
N GLU A 182 22.80 8.23 16.75
CA GLU A 182 23.44 8.46 18.04
C GLU A 182 22.41 8.67 19.17
N LYS A 183 21.37 9.48 18.94
CA LYS A 183 20.30 9.69 19.93
C LYS A 183 19.53 8.41 20.24
N LEU A 184 19.27 7.58 19.23
CA LEU A 184 18.65 6.27 19.42
C LEU A 184 19.57 5.34 20.22
N HIS A 185 20.85 5.32 19.89
CA HIS A 185 21.85 4.52 20.59
C HIS A 185 21.95 4.93 22.08
N MET A 186 22.01 6.23 22.38
CA MET A 186 22.00 6.74 23.77
C MET A 186 20.71 6.39 24.54
N ARG A 187 19.56 6.33 23.85
CA ARG A 187 18.26 5.98 24.48
C ARG A 187 18.08 4.48 24.70
N LEU A 188 18.66 3.66 23.84
CA LEU A 188 18.56 2.19 23.90
C LEU A 188 19.61 1.58 24.82
N ASP A 189 20.72 2.28 25.05
CA ASP A 189 21.76 1.87 25.97
C ASP A 189 21.39 2.24 27.41
N LYS A 190 20.62 1.36 28.07
CA LYS A 190 20.18 1.54 29.47
C LYS A 190 21.34 1.59 30.47
N ASP A 191 22.52 1.10 30.09
CA ASP A 191 23.65 0.91 30.99
C ASP A 191 24.65 2.09 30.96
N ARG A 192 24.45 3.07 30.06
CA ARG A 192 25.40 4.19 29.89
C ARG A 192 25.27 5.33 30.91
N TYR A 193 24.29 5.31 31.82
CA TYR A 193 24.00 6.40 32.76
C TYR A 193 24.24 6.10 34.25
N PHE A 194 25.18 5.21 34.61
CA PHE A 194 25.57 5.03 36.02
C PHE A 194 27.08 4.94 36.32
N LEU A 195 27.96 5.34 35.40
CA LEU A 195 29.41 5.17 35.61
C LEU A 195 30.30 6.40 35.40
N ASN A 196 29.79 7.63 35.47
CA ASN A 196 30.65 8.83 35.35
C ASN A 196 30.36 9.97 36.36
N PHE A 197 29.84 9.66 37.55
CA PHE A 197 29.77 10.66 38.65
C PHE A 197 30.26 10.14 40.02
N ILE A 198 31.07 9.09 40.03
CA ILE A 198 31.85 8.69 41.20
C ILE A 198 33.30 8.56 40.70
N PHE A 199 34.24 9.23 41.38
CA PHE A 199 35.61 9.58 40.95
C PHE A 199 35.59 10.75 39.93
N THR A 200 35.90 11.99 40.29
CA THR A 200 36.85 12.54 41.28
C THR A 200 36.37 13.93 41.68
#